data_AF-A0AAV2CVP2-F1
#
_entry.id   AF-A0AAV2CVP2-F1
#
_cell.length_a   1.000
_cell.length_b   1.000
_cell.length_c   1.000
_cell.angle_alpha   90.00
_cell.angle_beta   90.00
_cell.angle_gamma   90.00
#
_symmetry.space_group_name_H-M   'P 1'
#
loop_
_entity.id
_entity.type
_entity.pdbx_description
1 polymer ?
#
loop_
_entity_poly.entity_id
_entity_poly.type
_entity_poly.pdbx_seq_one_letter_code
_entity_poly.pdbx_strand_id
1 'polypeptide(L)'
;MGIDVQCQVPLYVATEMTRKVAMIQKPSLFVPSPNAYAAAAVRRIGRQPRCSPYWAHSVQCYLARLVPECLLDAWRLSIGICRRELDIVARRLDVS
;
A
#
# COMPACT_ATOMS: atom_id res chain seq x y z
N MET A 1 -18.68 23.72 -15.25
CA MET A 1 -17.85 22.57 -15.66
C MET A 1 -16.71 22.48 -14.67
N GLY A 2 -16.83 21.57 -13.70
CA GLY A 2 -15.93 21.46 -12.56
C GLY A 2 -15.02 20.24 -12.71
N ILE A 3 -13.76 20.38 -12.33
CA ILE A 3 -12.81 19.27 -12.26
C ILE A 3 -13.11 18.48 -10.99
N ASP A 4 -13.43 17.19 -11.12
CA ASP A 4 -13.54 16.28 -9.98
C ASP A 4 -12.16 15.69 -9.68
N VAL A 5 -11.67 15.90 -8.45
CA VAL A 5 -10.37 15.39 -8.01
C VAL A 5 -10.59 14.22 -7.05
N GLN A 6 -10.12 13.04 -7.44
CA GLN A 6 -10.16 11.83 -6.61
C GLN A 6 -8.78 11.49 -6.08
N CYS A 7 -8.67 11.34 -4.75
CA CYS A 7 -7.48 10.81 -4.10
C CYS A 7 -7.66 9.30 -3.83
N GLN A 8 -6.87 8.48 -4.51
CA GLN A 8 -6.80 7.04 -4.27
C GLN A 8 -5.57 6.74 -3.43
N VAL A 9 -5.78 6.12 -2.27
CA VAL A 9 -4.70 5.72 -1.36
C VAL A 9 -4.61 4.20 -1.37
N PRO A 10 -3.78 3.62 -2.26
CA PRO A 10 -3.49 2.19 -2.23
C PRO A 10 -2.71 1.83 -0.97
N LEU A 11 -3.14 0.77 -0.29
CA LEU A 11 -2.22 -0.01 0.56
C LEU A 11 -1.32 -0.88 -0.34
N TYR A 12 -0.64 -1.90 0.19
CA TYR A 12 0.26 -2.71 -0.65
C TYR A 12 -0.47 -3.35 -1.84
N VAL A 13 0.13 -3.19 -3.01
CA VAL A 13 -0.26 -3.83 -4.28
C VAL A 13 0.97 -4.56 -4.80
N ALA A 14 0.83 -5.80 -5.27
CA ALA A 14 1.93 -6.67 -5.70
C ALA A 14 2.62 -6.16 -6.99
N THR A 15 3.37 -5.08 -6.85
CA THR A 15 4.15 -4.40 -7.89
C THR A 15 5.63 -4.69 -7.71
N GLU A 16 6.42 -4.40 -8.74
CA GLU A 16 7.89 -4.50 -8.68
C GLU A 16 8.50 -3.66 -7.54
N MET A 17 7.95 -2.47 -7.29
CA MET A 17 8.36 -1.62 -6.16
C MET A 17 8.16 -2.34 -4.82
N THR A 18 6.97 -2.89 -4.59
CA THR A 18 6.68 -3.59 -3.34
C THR A 18 7.41 -4.93 -3.20
N ARG A 19 7.80 -5.55 -4.32
CA ARG A 19 8.65 -6.74 -4.31
C ARG A 19 10.01 -6.44 -3.71
N LYS A 20 10.61 -5.31 -4.10
CA LYS A 20 11.91 -4.86 -3.58
C LYS A 20 11.83 -4.31 -2.16
N VAL A 21 10.89 -3.39 -1.90
CA VAL A 21 10.83 -2.65 -0.63
C VAL A 21 10.15 -3.44 0.50
N ALA A 22 9.22 -4.32 0.16
CA ALA A 22 8.36 -5.01 1.12
C ALA A 22 8.42 -6.54 1.02
N MET A 23 9.28 -7.10 0.16
CA MET A 23 9.39 -8.55 -0.11
C MET A 23 8.05 -9.20 -0.49
N ILE A 24 7.16 -8.41 -1.09
CA ILE A 24 5.84 -8.88 -1.54
C ILE A 24 6.02 -9.55 -2.91
N GLN A 25 6.03 -10.88 -2.92
CA GLN A 25 6.31 -11.64 -4.14
C GLN A 25 5.04 -12.02 -4.93
N LYS A 26 3.91 -12.20 -4.25
CA LYS A 26 2.68 -12.72 -4.86
C LYS A 26 1.46 -11.93 -4.41
N PRO A 27 0.44 -11.78 -5.28
CA PRO A 27 -0.84 -11.24 -4.88
C PRO A 27 -1.50 -12.16 -3.84
N SER A 28 -2.24 -11.55 -2.91
CA SER A 28 -3.01 -12.22 -1.87
C SER A 28 -4.32 -11.50 -1.65
N LEU A 29 -5.16 -12.02 -0.74
CA LEU A 29 -6.45 -11.40 -0.41
C LEU A 29 -6.30 -9.93 0.03
N PHE A 30 -5.20 -9.59 0.70
CA PHE A 30 -4.94 -8.25 1.23
C PHE A 30 -3.96 -7.44 0.35
N VAL A 31 -3.39 -8.07 -0.67
CA VAL A 31 -2.41 -7.48 -1.58
C VAL A 31 -2.86 -7.79 -3.01
N PRO A 32 -3.69 -6.95 -3.63
CA PRO A 32 -4.15 -7.20 -4.98
C PRO A 32 -3.00 -7.17 -5.98
N SER A 33 -3.19 -7.84 -7.12
CA SER A 33 -2.31 -7.63 -8.28
C SER A 33 -2.51 -6.21 -8.84
N PRO A 34 -1.52 -5.66 -9.56
CA PRO A 34 -1.62 -4.32 -10.15
C PRO A 34 -2.82 -4.18 -11.08
N ASN A 35 -3.06 -5.19 -11.93
CA ASN A 35 -4.19 -5.21 -12.86
C ASN A 35 -5.53 -5.25 -12.12
N ALA A 36 -5.65 -6.05 -11.05
CA ALA A 36 -6.88 -6.11 -10.26
C ALA A 36 -7.16 -4.78 -9.54
N TYR A 37 -6.11 -4.14 -8.99
CA TYR A 37 -6.22 -2.83 -8.38
C TYR A 37 -6.61 -1.76 -9.41
N ALA A 38 -5.96 -1.72 -10.58
CA ALA A 38 -6.26 -0.78 -11.65
C ALA A 38 -7.69 -0.94 -12.18
N ALA A 39 -8.16 -2.17 -12.39
CA ALA A 39 -9.54 -2.43 -12.81
C ALA A 39 -10.56 -1.97 -11.76
N ALA A 40 -10.26 -2.16 -10.46
CA ALA A 40 -11.11 -1.67 -9.38
C ALA A 40 -11.09 -0.14 -9.27
N ALA A 41 -9.93 0.49 -9.50
CA ALA A 41 -9.73 1.94 -9.51
C ALA A 41 -10.56 2.60 -10.61
N VAL A 42 -10.45 2.12 -11.84
CA VAL A 42 -11.17 2.66 -13.00
C VAL A 42 -12.68 2.59 -12.79
N ARG A 43 -13.20 1.49 -12.23
CA ARG A 43 -14.65 1.35 -11.91
C ARG A 43 -15.18 2.35 -10.88
N ARG A 44 -14.30 3.00 -10.09
CA ARG A 44 -14.68 3.97 -9.06
C ARG A 44 -14.38 5.42 -9.40
N ILE A 45 -13.85 5.70 -10.59
CA ILE A 45 -13.67 7.08 -11.07
C ILE A 45 -15.04 7.77 -11.14
N GLY A 46 -15.13 9.00 -10.60
CA GLY A 46 -16.35 9.80 -10.63
C GLY A 46 -17.43 9.47 -9.59
N ARG A 47 -17.14 8.60 -8.59
CA ARG A 47 -18.11 8.30 -7.51
C ARG A 47 -17.85 9.03 -6.19
N GLN A 48 -16.61 9.06 -5.71
CA GLN A 48 -16.25 9.61 -4.39
C GLN A 48 -14.85 10.24 -4.37
N PRO A 49 -14.64 11.36 -3.64
CA PRO A 49 -13.39 12.12 -3.62
C PRO A 49 -12.22 11.43 -2.89
N ARG A 50 -12.48 10.51 -1.94
CA ARG A 50 -11.44 9.64 -1.36
C ARG A 50 -11.90 8.21 -1.41
N CYS A 51 -11.06 7.33 -1.94
CA CYS A 51 -11.47 5.97 -2.16
C CYS A 51 -10.28 5.00 -2.13
N SER A 52 -10.40 3.92 -1.35
CA SER A 52 -9.60 2.71 -1.56
C SER A 52 -10.40 1.77 -2.49
N PRO A 53 -10.02 1.66 -3.77
CA PRO A 53 -10.84 0.96 -4.75
C PRO A 53 -10.95 -0.55 -4.50
N TYR A 54 -10.07 -1.10 -3.68
CA TYR A 54 -10.08 -2.49 -3.27
C TYR A 54 -10.75 -2.68 -1.89
N TRP A 55 -11.71 -3.61 -1.79
CA TRP A 55 -12.51 -3.80 -0.58
C TRP A 55 -11.65 -4.30 0.60
N ALA A 56 -10.67 -5.18 0.36
CA ALA A 56 -9.84 -5.72 1.42
C ALA A 56 -8.93 -4.65 2.05
N HIS A 57 -8.51 -3.66 1.26
CA HIS A 57 -7.82 -2.47 1.77
C HIS A 57 -8.74 -1.60 2.64
N SER A 58 -10.03 -1.56 2.34
CA SER A 58 -11.01 -0.88 3.20
C SER A 58 -11.16 -1.59 4.56
N VAL A 59 -11.11 -2.92 4.59
CA VAL A 59 -11.07 -3.72 5.83
C VAL A 59 -9.78 -3.43 6.61
N GLN A 60 -8.63 -3.39 5.95
CA GLN A 60 -7.36 -3.03 6.61
C GLN A 60 -7.38 -1.63 7.21
N CYS A 61 -7.93 -0.64 6.48
CA CYS A 61 -8.11 0.71 7.00
C CYS A 61 -9.06 0.76 8.20
N TYR A 62 -10.15 -0.01 8.16
CA TYR A 62 -11.08 -0.09 9.28
C TYR A 62 -10.40 -0.69 10.53
N LEU A 63 -9.71 -1.82 10.38
CA LEU A 63 -8.96 -2.43 11.48
C LEU A 63 -7.88 -1.50 12.03
N ALA A 64 -7.16 -0.79 11.16
CA ALA A 64 -6.16 0.19 11.58
C ALA A 64 -6.75 1.34 12.41
N ARG A 65 -8.01 1.72 12.18
CA ARG A 65 -8.71 2.74 12.98
C ARG A 65 -9.16 2.25 14.35
N LEU A 66 -9.23 0.94 14.57
CA LEU A 66 -9.52 0.37 15.89
C LEU A 66 -8.29 0.38 16.80
N VAL A 67 -7.10 0.53 16.22
CA VAL A 67 -5.82 0.57 16.93
C VAL A 67 -5.52 2.03 17.31
N PRO A 68 -5.02 2.32 18.53
CA PRO A 68 -4.58 3.66 18.91
C PRO A 68 -3.53 4.21 17.93
N GLU A 69 -3.67 5.48 17.53
CA GLU A 69 -2.81 6.11 16.51
C GLU A 69 -1.33 6.04 16.89
N CYS A 70 -1.00 6.24 18.17
CA CYS A 70 0.38 6.16 18.66
C CYS A 70 1.03 4.79 18.42
N LEU A 71 0.26 3.71 18.59
CA LEU A 71 0.74 2.35 18.36
C LEU A 71 0.87 2.06 16.86
N LEU A 72 -0.10 2.51 16.07
CA LEU A 72 -0.07 2.36 14.62
C LEU A 72 1.12 3.11 14.00
N ASP A 73 1.40 4.31 14.48
CA ASP A 73 2.50 5.15 14.01
C ASP A 73 3.86 4.61 14.45
N ALA A 74 3.98 4.13 15.70
CA ALA A 74 5.18 3.44 16.17
C ALA A 74 5.47 2.18 15.33
N TRP A 75 4.43 1.40 15.02
CA TRP A 75 4.55 0.22 14.17
C TRP A 75 4.98 0.57 12.73
N ARG A 76 4.35 1.60 12.13
CA ARG A 76 4.72 2.09 10.80
C ARG A 76 6.16 2.58 10.75
N LEU A 77 6.59 3.32 11.75
CA LEU A 77 7.97 3.82 11.87
C LEU A 77 8.96 2.66 11.99
N SER A 78 8.68 1.69 12.85
CA SER A 78 9.52 0.51 13.04
C SER A 78 9.72 -0.28 11.74
N ILE A 79 8.63 -0.50 10.97
CA ILE A 79 8.71 -1.13 9.65
C ILE A 79 9.53 -0.30 8.67
N GLY A 80 9.34 1.03 8.66
CA GLY A 80 10.10 1.93 7.81
C GLY A 80 11.61 1.87 8.06
N ILE A 81 12.00 1.87 9.34
CA ILE A 81 13.40 1.73 9.76
C ILE A 81 13.94 0.36 9.33
N CYS A 82 13.24 -0.73 9.65
CA CYS A 82 13.65 -2.08 9.29
C CYS A 82 13.89 -2.24 7.77
N ARG A 83 13.00 -1.68 6.94
CA ARG A 83 13.16 -1.73 5.48
C ARG A 83 14.33 -0.92 4.97
N ARG A 84 14.62 0.22 5.59
CA ARG A 84 15.79 1.03 5.25
C ARG A 84 17.09 0.28 5.52
N GLU A 85 17.18 -0.38 6.66
CA GLU A 85 18.32 -1.23 7.01
C GLU A 85 18.50 -2.36 5.98
N LEU A 86 17.41 -3.04 5.62
CA LEU A 86 17.45 -4.08 4.59
C LEU A 86 17.90 -3.56 3.21
N ASP A 87 17.45 -2.37 2.80
CA ASP A 87 17.90 -1.77 1.52
C ASP A 87 19.39 -1.41 1.54
N ILE A 88 19.91 -0.92 2.66
CA ILE A 88 21.34 -0.61 2.84
C ILE A 88 22.17 -1.89 2.75
N VAL A 89 21.75 -2.95 3.44
CA VAL A 89 22.43 -4.26 3.39
C VAL A 89 22.41 -4.84 1.99
N ALA A 90 21.25 -4.82 1.31
CA ALA A 90 21.12 -5.34 -0.05
C ALA A 90 22.07 -4.61 -1.02
N ARG A 91 22.12 -3.26 -0.97
CA ARG A 91 23.06 -2.48 -1.80
C ARG A 91 24.53 -2.79 -1.52
N ARG A 92 24.88 -3.11 -0.27
CA ARG A 92 26.26 -3.45 0.10
C ARG A 92 26.69 -4.80 -0.48
N LEU A 93 25.77 -5.75 -0.54
CA LEU A 93 26.00 -7.07 -1.13
C LEU A 93 26.10 -7.02 -2.66
N ASP A 94 25.30 -6.17 -3.34
CA ASP A 94 25.37 -6.00 -4.80
C ASP A 94 26.66 -5.32 -5.31
N VAL A 95 27.42 -4.67 -4.42
CA VAL A 95 28.67 -3.96 -4.75
C VAL A 95 29.93 -4.79 -4.43
N SER A 96 29.78 -5.93 -3.76
CA SER A 96 30.89 -6.83 -3.37
C SER A 96 31.02 -8.01 -4.33
#